data_AF-A0A848NWZ7-F1
#
_entry.id   AF-A0A848NWZ7-F1
#
_cell.length_a   1.000
_cell.length_b   1.000
_cell.length_c   1.000
_cell.angle_alpha   90.00
_cell.angle_beta   90.00
_cell.angle_gamma   90.00
#
_symmetry.space_group_name_H-M   'P 1'
#
loop_
_entity.id
_entity.type
_entity.pdbx_description
1 polymer ?
#
loop_
_entity_poly.entity_id
_entity_poly.type
_entity_poly.pdbx_seq_one_letter_code
_entity_poly.pdbx_strand_id
1 'polypeptide(L)'
;MVAAYGIVFRPALSSRHTEGLAIDMTIRWSDMLRITDAAGTVVAIENSPRNGGNSALHTVGASYGVKKLLSDPPHWSEDGH
;
A
#
# COMPACT_ATOMS: atom_id res chain seq x y z
N MET A 1 -20.73 -5.23 27.80
CA MET A 1 -20.57 -5.05 26.35
C MET A 1 -20.19 -6.36 25.66
N VAL A 2 -18.97 -6.89 25.79
CA VAL A 2 -18.52 -8.08 25.03
C VAL A 2 -19.37 -9.34 25.25
N ALA A 3 -19.69 -9.71 26.50
CA ALA A 3 -20.44 -10.93 26.81
C ALA A 3 -21.93 -10.89 26.37
N ALA A 4 -22.54 -9.70 26.29
CA ALA A 4 -23.94 -9.55 25.93
C ALA A 4 -24.22 -9.81 24.43
N TYR A 5 -23.19 -9.76 23.59
CA TYR A 5 -23.29 -9.92 22.14
C TYR A 5 -22.60 -11.19 21.61
N GLY A 6 -22.13 -12.09 22.50
CA GLY A 6 -21.48 -13.33 22.08
C GLY A 6 -20.22 -13.13 21.24
N ILE A 7 -19.50 -12.01 21.43
CA ILE A 7 -18.34 -11.64 20.62
C ILE A 7 -17.17 -12.59 20.93
N VAL A 8 -16.78 -13.40 19.94
CA VAL A 8 -15.73 -14.44 20.07
C VAL A 8 -14.32 -13.89 19.76
N PHE A 9 -14.22 -12.85 18.94
CA PHE A 9 -12.97 -12.15 18.59
C PHE A 9 -13.14 -10.64 18.74
N ARG A 10 -12.03 -9.92 18.92
CA ARG A 10 -12.05 -8.45 19.00
C ARG A 10 -12.73 -7.85 17.75
N PRO A 11 -13.81 -7.06 17.90
CA PRO A 11 -14.53 -6.50 16.75
C PRO A 11 -13.72 -5.48 15.95
N ALA A 12 -12.81 -4.78 16.63
CA ALA A 12 -11.86 -3.86 16.03
C ALA A 12 -10.45 -4.26 16.47
N LEU A 13 -9.59 -4.52 15.49
CA LEU A 13 -8.18 -4.80 15.71
C LEU A 13 -7.40 -3.50 15.71
N SER A 14 -6.23 -3.50 16.35
CA SER A 14 -5.22 -2.48 16.11
C SER A 14 -4.64 -2.71 14.71
N SER A 15 -4.92 -1.80 13.78
CA SER A 15 -4.41 -1.86 12.41
C SER A 15 -4.01 -0.48 11.91
N ARG A 16 -3.14 -0.44 10.90
CA ARG A 16 -2.72 0.81 10.26
C ARG A 16 -3.88 1.58 9.64
N HIS A 17 -4.94 0.91 9.19
CA HIS A 17 -6.17 1.58 8.75
C HIS A 17 -6.87 2.32 9.88
N THR A 18 -6.97 1.72 11.08
CA THR A 18 -7.59 2.38 12.25
C THR A 18 -6.74 3.53 12.79
N GLU A 19 -5.43 3.50 12.54
CA GLU A 19 -4.49 4.57 12.90
C GLU A 19 -4.41 5.69 11.86
N GLY A 20 -5.02 5.52 10.67
CA GLY A 20 -4.91 6.46 9.56
C GLY A 20 -3.55 6.44 8.85
N LEU A 21 -2.82 5.34 8.96
CA LEU A 21 -1.45 5.13 8.44
C LEU A 21 -1.38 4.11 7.30
N ALA A 22 -2.53 3.65 6.81
CA ALA A 22 -2.64 2.77 5.64
C ALA A 22 -3.74 3.22 4.67
N ILE A 23 -3.55 2.87 3.42
CA ILE A 23 -4.52 3.03 2.34
C ILE A 23 -4.53 1.78 1.45
N ASP A 24 -5.74 1.38 1.07
CA ASP A 24 -5.94 0.35 0.06
C ASP A 24 -6.08 1.00 -1.31
N MET A 25 -5.16 0.63 -2.22
CA MET A 25 -5.13 1.14 -3.58
C MET A 25 -4.96 0.00 -4.58
N THR A 26 -5.93 -0.16 -5.46
CA THR A 26 -5.76 -0.96 -6.68
C THR A 26 -5.21 -0.07 -7.79
N ILE A 27 -3.95 -0.30 -8.17
CA ILE A 27 -3.24 0.50 -9.17
C ILE A 27 -3.09 -0.32 -10.45
N ARG A 28 -3.37 0.29 -11.60
CA ARG A 28 -3.11 -0.24 -12.96
C ARG A 28 -2.73 0.89 -13.91
N TRP A 29 -1.90 0.59 -14.89
CA TRP A 29 -1.59 1.50 -15.99
C TRP A 29 -1.31 0.72 -17.28
N SER A 30 -1.45 1.36 -18.43
CA SER A 30 -1.33 0.70 -19.74
C SER A 30 0.08 0.83 -20.33
N ASP A 31 0.66 2.03 -20.30
CA ASP A 31 1.90 2.37 -21.00
C ASP A 31 3.10 2.57 -20.05
N MET A 32 4.11 3.32 -20.46
CA MET A 32 5.17 3.74 -19.54
C MET A 32 4.57 4.66 -18.47
N LEU A 33 4.76 4.31 -17.20
CA LEU A 33 4.43 5.21 -16.11
C LEU A 33 5.62 6.13 -15.85
N ARG A 34 5.42 7.44 -15.99
CA ARG A 34 6.36 8.47 -15.51
C ARG A 34 5.86 8.98 -14.17
N ILE A 35 6.65 8.81 -13.13
CA ILE A 35 6.31 9.21 -11.76
C ILE A 35 7.53 9.85 -11.11
N THR A 36 7.31 10.90 -10.32
CA THR A 36 8.41 11.55 -9.59
C THR A 36 8.63 10.81 -8.27
N ASP A 37 9.88 10.70 -7.81
CA ASP A 37 10.21 10.22 -6.48
C ASP A 37 10.29 11.35 -5.45
N ALA A 38 10.49 11.03 -4.17
CA ALA A 38 10.58 12.03 -3.11
C ALA A 38 11.80 12.97 -3.22
N ALA A 39 12.81 12.62 -4.03
CA ALA A 39 13.96 13.47 -4.32
C ALA A 39 13.70 14.45 -5.49
N GLY A 40 12.52 14.38 -6.12
CA GLY A 40 12.17 15.21 -7.28
C GLY A 40 12.65 14.64 -8.62
N THR A 41 13.16 13.40 -8.65
CA THR A 41 13.63 12.75 -9.88
C THR A 41 12.48 12.04 -10.57
N VAL A 42 12.36 12.22 -11.89
CA VAL A 42 11.36 11.49 -12.69
C VAL A 42 11.88 10.08 -12.98
N VAL A 43 11.15 9.08 -12.51
CA VAL A 43 11.37 7.65 -12.77
C VAL A 43 10.42 7.20 -13.89
N ALA A 44 10.98 6.53 -14.90
CA ALA A 44 10.24 5.85 -15.94
C ALA A 44 10.10 4.36 -15.60
N ILE A 45 8.87 3.88 -15.43
CA ILE A 45 8.54 2.48 -15.15
C ILE A 45 7.98 1.85 -16.42
N GLU A 46 8.83 1.08 -17.10
CA GLU A 46 8.49 0.36 -18.33
C GLU A 46 8.22 -1.13 -18.10
N ASN A 47 8.77 -1.70 -17.03
CA ASN A 47 8.70 -3.12 -16.74
C ASN A 47 7.30 -3.56 -16.27
N SER A 48 7.02 -4.84 -16.44
CA SER A 48 5.85 -5.52 -15.89
C SER A 48 6.07 -5.92 -14.41
N PRO A 49 4.99 -6.19 -13.66
CA PRO A 49 3.58 -6.01 -14.02
C PRO A 49 3.18 -4.53 -14.03
N ARG A 50 2.20 -4.13 -14.86
CA ARG A 50 1.70 -2.74 -14.88
C ARG A 50 0.57 -2.50 -13.88
N ASN A 51 0.86 -2.83 -12.63
CA ASN A 51 -0.07 -2.70 -11.50
C ASN A 51 0.68 -2.48 -10.17
N GLY A 52 -0.07 -2.40 -9.07
CA GLY A 52 0.45 -2.20 -7.72
C GLY A 52 1.47 -3.25 -7.22
N GLY A 53 1.71 -4.34 -7.95
CA GLY A 53 2.74 -5.34 -7.67
C GLY A 53 4.11 -5.06 -8.30
N ASN A 54 4.29 -3.93 -9.00
CA ASN A 54 5.56 -3.60 -9.65
C ASN A 54 6.64 -3.17 -8.66
N SER A 55 7.80 -3.81 -8.69
CA SER A 55 8.92 -3.51 -7.80
C SER A 55 9.48 -2.09 -7.97
N ALA A 56 9.51 -1.53 -9.18
CA ALA A 56 9.94 -0.16 -9.39
C ALA A 56 8.95 0.84 -8.79
N LEU A 57 7.64 0.54 -8.86
CA LEU A 57 6.62 1.33 -8.17
C LEU A 57 6.76 1.25 -6.65
N HIS A 58 7.11 0.07 -6.11
CA HIS A 58 7.37 -0.10 -4.68
C HIS A 58 8.55 0.76 -4.22
N THR A 59 9.63 0.82 -4.99
CA THR A 59 10.78 1.70 -4.71
C THR A 59 10.39 3.17 -4.71
N VAL A 60 9.58 3.61 -5.69
CA VAL A 60 9.07 4.99 -5.73
C VAL A 60 8.18 5.27 -4.52
N GLY A 61 7.24 4.38 -4.18
CA GLY A 61 6.40 4.53 -2.99
C GLY A 61 7.22 4.62 -1.71
N ALA A 62 8.22 3.75 -1.56
CA ALA A 62 9.09 3.74 -0.39
C ALA A 62 9.89 5.04 -0.23
N SER A 63 10.21 5.74 -1.33
CA SER A 63 10.84 7.06 -1.27
C SER A 63 9.96 8.10 -0.56
N TYR A 64 8.64 7.97 -0.66
CA TYR A 64 7.65 8.80 0.04
C TYR A 64 7.27 8.26 1.43
N GLY A 65 7.93 7.20 1.90
CA GLY A 65 7.57 6.52 3.15
C GLY A 65 6.32 5.63 3.04
N VAL A 66 5.83 5.32 1.82
CA VAL A 66 4.65 4.47 1.59
C VAL A 66 5.09 3.12 1.06
N LYS A 67 4.94 2.07 1.87
CA LYS A 67 5.46 0.72 1.60
C LYS A 67 4.33 -0.24 1.24
N LYS A 68 4.63 -1.14 0.29
CA LYS A 68 3.71 -2.17 -0.18
C LYS A 68 3.75 -3.40 0.74
N LEU A 69 2.60 -3.87 1.21
CA LEU A 69 2.46 -5.23 1.73
C LEU A 69 2.24 -6.21 0.58
N LEU A 70 3.12 -7.19 0.42
CA LEU A 70 3.07 -8.11 -0.73
C LEU A 70 2.00 -9.21 -0.60
N SER A 71 1.72 -9.66 0.62
CA SER A 71 0.69 -10.67 0.88
C SER A 71 -0.74 -10.13 0.76
N ASP A 72 -0.88 -8.80 0.78
CA ASP A 72 -2.17 -8.10 0.64
C ASP A 72 -2.08 -7.09 -0.53
N PRO A 73 -2.41 -7.50 -1.77
CA PRO A 73 -2.20 -6.71 -2.98
C PRO A 73 -2.77 -5.27 -3.01
N PRO A 74 -3.90 -4.92 -2.37
CA PRO A 74 -4.32 -3.52 -2.24
C PRO A 74 -3.55 -2.71 -1.20
N HIS A 75 -2.97 -3.32 -0.16
CA HIS A 75 -2.50 -2.61 1.04
C HIS A 75 -1.18 -1.85 0.87
N TRP A 76 -1.18 -0.57 1.27
CA TRP A 76 0.01 0.27 1.41
C TRP A 76 -0.02 1.02 2.74
N SER A 77 1.11 1.12 3.43
CA SER A 77 1.19 1.77 4.74
C SER A 77 2.58 2.36 5.00
N GLU A 78 2.78 3.05 6.13
CA GLU A 78 4.09 3.58 6.50
C GLU A 78 5.18 2.51 6.72
N ASP A 79 4.77 1.30 7.08
CA ASP A 79 5.65 0.20 7.48
C ASP A 79 5.53 -1.03 6.58
N GLY A 80 4.52 -1.10 5.72
CA GLY A 80 4.27 -2.22 4.83
C GLY A 80 3.60 -3.40 5.54
N HIS A 81 2.95 -3.15 6.68
CA HIS A 81 2.16 -4.08 7.46
C HIS A 81 0.75 -3.56 7.75
#